data_AF-A0A6A6NBU1-F1
#
_entry.id   AF-A0A6A6NBU1-F1
#
_cell.length_a   1.000
_cell.length_b   1.000
_cell.length_c   1.000
_cell.angle_alpha   90.00
_cell.angle_beta   90.00
_cell.angle_gamma   90.00
#
_symmetry.space_group_name_H-M   'P 1'
#
loop_
_entity.id
_entity.type
_entity.pdbx_description
1 polymer ?
#
loop_
_entity_poly.entity_id
_entity_poly.type
_entity_poly.pdbx_seq_one_letter_code
_entity_poly.pdbx_strand_id
1 'polypeptide(L)'
;MEHGPGGITEALSCLRALAASQTPAIIRLPESCPTWAKKALDLGPQGIMFPMIDSPKMAKKAVSYCRFPPAGIRGSAHPVVRASSYGIDEGYLSNYEEELLIMCQVETEEGVKKADEIAAVDGVTAYKWGRTVDVGLFRSAAVEDVKSFKMSLVEGSDDDGEGGKESADEKYWSE
;
A
#
# COMPACT_ATOMS: atom_id res chain seq x y z
N MET A 1 -2.95 -3.42 13.74
CA MET A 1 -3.87 -3.22 14.88
C MET A 1 -4.40 -4.53 15.46
N GLU A 2 -3.97 -5.71 14.98
CA GLU A 2 -4.44 -6.99 15.52
C GLU A 2 -3.69 -7.46 16.77
N HIS A 3 -2.36 -7.36 16.77
CA HIS A 3 -1.52 -7.79 17.90
C HIS A 3 -0.78 -6.65 18.60
N GLY A 4 -0.91 -5.43 18.07
CA GLY A 4 -0.34 -4.23 18.69
C GLY A 4 -1.38 -3.53 19.57
N PRO A 5 -0.95 -2.75 20.58
CA PRO A 5 -1.85 -2.04 21.48
C PRO A 5 -2.60 -0.87 20.82
N GLY A 6 -2.28 -0.53 19.57
CA GLY A 6 -2.81 0.64 18.87
C GLY A 6 -4.19 0.44 18.25
N GLY A 7 -5.05 1.45 18.41
CA GLY A 7 -6.36 1.58 17.78
C GLY A 7 -6.36 2.56 16.60
N ILE A 8 -7.56 3.01 16.22
CA ILE A 8 -7.77 3.98 15.11
C ILE A 8 -7.10 5.32 15.43
N THR A 9 -7.15 5.75 16.69
CA THR A 9 -6.56 7.03 17.14
C THR A 9 -5.04 7.01 17.01
N GLU A 10 -4.39 5.93 17.46
CA GLU A 10 -2.93 5.77 17.35
C GLU A 10 -2.51 5.62 15.89
N ALA A 11 -3.29 4.86 15.10
CA ALA A 11 -3.05 4.72 13.67
C ALA A 11 -3.05 6.07 12.93
N LEU A 12 -3.95 6.99 13.28
CA LEU A 12 -3.98 8.34 12.69
C LEU A 12 -2.68 9.11 12.93
N SER A 13 -2.13 9.06 14.14
CA SER A 13 -0.86 9.72 14.46
C SER A 13 0.29 9.14 13.66
N CYS A 14 0.36 7.80 13.53
CA CYS A 14 1.35 7.14 12.69
C CYS A 14 1.19 7.52 11.21
N LEU A 15 -0.03 7.55 10.68
CA LEU A 15 -0.29 7.95 9.30
C LEU A 15 0.14 9.39 9.00
N ARG A 16 -0.04 10.32 9.95
CA ARG A 16 0.44 11.70 9.82
C ARG A 16 1.97 11.76 9.77
N ALA A 17 2.64 11.00 10.63
CA ALA A 17 4.10 10.93 10.64
C ALA A 17 4.65 10.33 9.33
N LEU A 18 4.06 9.23 8.84
CA LEU A 18 4.47 8.58 7.60
C LEU A 18 4.18 9.44 6.36
N ALA A 19 3.11 10.23 6.37
CA ALA A 19 2.82 11.18 5.30
C ALA A 19 3.91 12.25 5.18
N ALA A 20 4.49 12.72 6.30
CA ALA A 20 5.57 13.70 6.29
C ALA A 20 6.88 13.15 5.67
N SER A 21 7.09 11.83 5.74
CA SER A 21 8.22 11.14 5.10
C SER A 21 7.87 10.51 3.75
N GLN A 22 6.70 10.84 3.17
CA GLN A 22 6.19 10.27 1.92
C GLN A 22 6.22 8.74 1.88
N THR A 23 6.04 8.10 3.04
CA THR A 23 6.12 6.65 3.18
C THR A 23 4.71 6.05 3.09
N PRO A 24 4.45 5.13 2.14
CA PRO A 24 3.16 4.45 2.07
C PRO A 24 2.87 3.66 3.34
N ALA A 25 1.62 3.70 3.80
CA ALA A 25 1.18 3.06 5.02
C ALA A 25 0.11 2.00 4.75
N ILE A 26 0.27 0.84 5.39
CA ILE A 26 -0.68 -0.27 5.33
C ILE A 26 -1.25 -0.49 6.73
N ILE A 27 -2.59 -0.50 6.84
CA ILE A 27 -3.28 -0.79 8.11
C ILE A 27 -3.77 -2.24 8.11
N ARG A 28 -3.18 -3.08 8.96
CA ARG A 28 -3.72 -4.40 9.31
C ARG A 28 -4.87 -4.25 10.30
N LEU A 29 -6.06 -4.65 9.88
CA LEU A 29 -7.27 -4.62 10.70
C LEU A 29 -7.20 -5.63 11.85
N PRO A 30 -7.87 -5.36 12.98
CA PRO A 30 -8.00 -6.36 14.05
C PRO A 30 -8.85 -7.57 13.64
N GLU A 31 -9.85 -7.33 12.79
CA GLU A 31 -10.79 -8.36 12.31
C GLU A 31 -11.29 -7.95 10.92
N SER A 32 -11.57 -8.93 10.06
CA SER A 32 -12.16 -8.72 8.74
C SER A 32 -13.67 -8.41 8.82
N CYS A 33 -14.02 -7.18 9.25
CA CYS A 33 -15.41 -6.72 9.33
C CYS A 33 -15.61 -5.32 8.70
N PRO A 34 -16.82 -5.01 8.21
CA PRO A 34 -17.10 -3.74 7.53
C PRO A 34 -16.93 -2.53 8.47
N THR A 35 -17.14 -2.71 9.78
CA THR A 35 -17.00 -1.64 10.77
C THR A 35 -15.56 -1.21 10.96
N TRP A 36 -14.62 -2.14 10.96
CA TRP A 36 -13.19 -1.82 11.05
C TRP A 36 -12.66 -1.29 9.71
N ALA A 37 -13.08 -1.90 8.60
CA ALA A 37 -12.69 -1.47 7.26
C ALA A 37 -13.05 0.00 7.00
N LYS A 38 -14.32 0.40 7.21
CA LYS A 38 -14.75 1.80 6.99
C LYS A 38 -13.93 2.79 7.81
N LYS A 39 -13.74 2.52 9.12
CA LYS A 39 -13.00 3.39 10.02
C LYS A 39 -11.54 3.52 9.61
N ALA A 40 -10.90 2.42 9.23
CA ALA A 40 -9.52 2.42 8.79
C ALA A 40 -9.36 3.17 7.46
N LEU A 41 -10.25 2.94 6.49
CA LEU A 41 -10.19 3.60 5.19
C LEU A 41 -10.46 5.09 5.28
N ASP A 42 -11.30 5.54 6.19
CA ASP A 42 -11.57 6.97 6.41
C ASP A 42 -10.35 7.73 6.96
N LEU A 43 -9.40 7.01 7.58
CA LEU A 43 -8.11 7.59 7.93
C LEU A 43 -7.24 7.88 6.70
N GLY A 44 -7.48 7.23 5.56
CA GLY A 44 -6.69 7.38 4.33
C GLY A 44 -5.32 6.69 4.34
N PRO A 45 -5.24 5.37 4.60
CA PRO A 45 -4.03 4.59 4.30
C PRO A 45 -3.94 4.28 2.80
N GLN A 46 -2.74 4.01 2.31
CA GLN A 46 -2.51 3.53 0.93
C GLN A 46 -2.88 2.05 0.79
N GLY A 47 -2.84 1.29 1.89
CA GLY A 47 -3.25 -0.10 1.90
C GLY A 47 -3.99 -0.53 3.15
N ILE A 48 -4.80 -1.57 3.00
CA ILE A 48 -5.54 -2.20 4.08
C ILE A 48 -5.32 -3.71 4.03
N MET A 49 -5.10 -4.33 5.18
CA MET A 49 -4.84 -5.76 5.30
C MET A 49 -5.91 -6.42 6.17
N PHE A 50 -6.56 -7.43 5.60
CA PHE A 50 -7.60 -8.23 6.22
C PHE A 50 -7.02 -9.55 6.74
N PRO A 51 -7.07 -9.79 8.07
CA PRO A 51 -6.59 -11.04 8.64
C PRO A 51 -7.54 -12.22 8.39
N MET A 52 -7.02 -13.44 8.52
CA MET A 52 -7.79 -14.69 8.56
C MET A 52 -8.72 -14.91 7.34
N ILE A 53 -8.22 -14.64 6.13
CA ILE A 53 -8.96 -14.93 4.89
C ILE A 53 -8.67 -16.36 4.44
N ASP A 54 -9.67 -17.23 4.48
CA ASP A 54 -9.54 -18.67 4.20
C ASP A 54 -10.27 -19.13 2.92
N SER A 55 -11.01 -18.21 2.28
CA SER A 55 -11.89 -18.55 1.17
C SER A 55 -12.08 -17.39 0.20
N PRO A 56 -12.31 -17.66 -1.10
CA PRO A 56 -12.59 -16.63 -2.10
C PRO A 56 -13.83 -15.79 -1.75
N LYS A 57 -14.80 -16.39 -1.05
CA LYS A 57 -15.99 -15.70 -0.56
C LYS A 57 -15.65 -14.65 0.48
N MET A 58 -14.72 -14.95 1.40
CA MET A 58 -14.24 -13.98 2.38
C MET A 58 -13.42 -12.87 1.72
N ALA A 59 -12.60 -13.20 0.74
CA ALA A 59 -11.85 -12.23 -0.04
C ALA A 59 -12.77 -11.25 -0.80
N LYS A 60 -13.81 -11.76 -1.48
CA LYS A 60 -14.85 -10.93 -2.12
C LYS A 60 -15.55 -9.99 -1.13
N LYS A 61 -15.84 -10.47 0.08
CA LYS A 61 -16.41 -9.64 1.14
C LYS A 61 -15.43 -8.54 1.57
N ALA A 62 -14.16 -8.85 1.77
CA ALA A 62 -13.14 -7.87 2.10
C ALA A 62 -13.07 -6.74 1.06
N VAL A 63 -13.06 -7.08 -0.23
CA VAL A 63 -13.13 -6.09 -1.32
C VAL A 63 -14.40 -5.25 -1.25
N SER A 64 -15.56 -5.88 -1.03
CA SER A 64 -16.83 -5.15 -0.90
C SER A 64 -16.84 -4.15 0.25
N TYR A 65 -16.04 -4.37 1.32
CA TYR A 65 -15.94 -3.42 2.42
C TYR A 65 -15.15 -2.16 2.06
N CYS A 66 -14.31 -2.25 1.03
CA CYS A 66 -13.47 -1.16 0.54
C CYS A 66 -14.13 -0.34 -0.57
N ARG A 67 -15.12 -0.89 -1.28
CA ARG A 67 -15.78 -0.28 -2.43
C ARG A 67 -17.09 0.43 -2.06
N PHE A 68 -17.37 1.56 -2.71
CA PHE A 68 -18.65 2.27 -2.56
C PHE A 68 -19.77 1.56 -3.35
N PRO A 69 -21.05 1.80 -3.03
CA PRO A 69 -22.15 1.34 -3.86
C PRO A 69 -22.01 1.89 -5.29
N PRO A 70 -22.26 1.09 -6.35
CA PRO A 70 -22.85 -0.26 -6.36
C PRO A 70 -21.84 -1.43 -6.22
N ALA A 71 -20.53 -1.17 -6.29
CA ALA A 71 -19.49 -2.20 -6.28
C ALA A 71 -19.22 -2.80 -4.88
N GLY A 72 -19.65 -2.12 -3.82
CA GLY A 72 -19.50 -2.59 -2.45
C GLY A 72 -20.47 -1.96 -1.47
N ILE A 73 -20.11 -2.03 -0.18
CA ILE A 73 -20.95 -1.63 0.95
C ILE A 73 -20.27 -0.57 1.83
N ARG A 74 -19.19 0.07 1.36
CA ARG A 74 -18.52 1.14 2.10
C ARG A 74 -19.49 2.32 2.29
N GLY A 75 -19.60 2.81 3.53
CA GLY A 75 -20.40 3.99 3.83
C GLY A 75 -19.80 5.25 3.22
N SER A 76 -20.63 6.10 2.61
CA SER A 76 -20.17 7.35 2.01
C SER A 76 -20.05 8.45 3.06
N ALA A 77 -18.81 8.77 3.45
CA ALA A 77 -18.46 9.93 4.25
C ALA A 77 -17.30 10.73 3.61
N HIS A 78 -17.06 10.52 2.30
CA HIS A 78 -15.95 11.14 1.58
C HIS A 78 -15.88 12.68 1.69
N PRO A 79 -16.95 13.47 1.93
CA PRO A 79 -16.78 14.92 2.04
C PRO A 79 -16.06 15.39 3.32
N VAL A 80 -15.94 14.54 4.35
CA VAL A 80 -15.49 14.96 5.69
C VAL A 80 -14.30 14.17 6.24
N VAL A 81 -13.89 13.10 5.56
CA VAL A 81 -12.86 12.17 6.05
C VAL A 81 -11.46 12.60 5.60
N ARG A 82 -10.42 12.13 6.33
CA ARG A 82 -9.02 12.42 5.97
C ARG A 82 -8.65 11.84 4.61
N ALA A 83 -9.23 10.70 4.25
CA ALA A 83 -8.93 9.99 3.01
C ALA A 83 -9.08 10.84 1.75
N SER A 84 -10.04 11.77 1.73
CA SER A 84 -10.32 12.70 0.63
C SER A 84 -9.77 14.11 0.89
N SER A 85 -8.79 14.22 1.78
CA SER A 85 -8.29 15.50 2.27
C SER A 85 -9.40 16.44 2.78
N TYR A 86 -10.38 15.88 3.51
CA TYR A 86 -11.54 16.63 4.02
C TYR A 86 -12.41 17.25 2.93
N GLY A 87 -12.57 16.53 1.80
CA GLY A 87 -13.37 16.98 0.65
C GLY A 87 -12.65 17.93 -0.30
N ILE A 88 -11.35 18.17 -0.10
CA ILE A 88 -10.52 18.97 -1.01
C ILE A 88 -10.14 18.17 -2.25
N ASP A 89 -9.97 16.86 -2.10
CA ASP A 89 -9.65 15.97 -3.23
C ASP A 89 -10.92 15.61 -4.02
N GLU A 90 -11.12 16.31 -5.14
CA GLU A 90 -12.21 16.06 -6.07
C GLU A 90 -12.05 14.74 -6.84
N GLY A 91 -10.81 14.24 -7.00
CA GLY A 91 -10.48 13.01 -7.71
C GLY A 91 -10.61 11.74 -6.87
N TYR A 92 -10.84 11.89 -5.57
CA TYR A 92 -10.91 10.75 -4.64
C TYR A 92 -11.93 9.69 -5.09
N LEU A 93 -13.13 10.10 -5.50
CA LEU A 93 -14.18 9.15 -5.91
C LEU A 93 -13.90 8.46 -7.24
N SER A 94 -13.08 9.04 -8.12
CA SER A 94 -12.69 8.40 -9.38
C SER A 94 -11.51 7.45 -9.20
N ASN A 95 -10.57 7.78 -8.31
CA ASN A 95 -9.28 7.09 -8.26
C ASN A 95 -9.16 6.07 -7.13
N TYR A 96 -10.03 6.11 -6.11
CA TYR A 96 -9.92 5.24 -4.93
C TYR A 96 -9.88 3.74 -5.27
N GLU A 97 -10.40 3.35 -6.44
CA GLU A 97 -10.40 1.96 -6.85
C GLU A 97 -9.02 1.44 -7.22
N GLU A 98 -8.24 2.29 -7.89
CA GLU A 98 -6.91 1.99 -8.44
C GLU A 98 -5.80 2.28 -7.41
N GLU A 99 -5.99 3.28 -6.55
CA GLU A 99 -4.98 3.71 -5.57
C GLU A 99 -4.94 2.86 -4.30
N LEU A 100 -6.04 2.17 -3.95
CA LEU A 100 -6.14 1.42 -2.70
C LEU A 100 -5.64 -0.01 -2.83
N LEU A 101 -4.57 -0.34 -2.10
CA LEU A 101 -4.10 -1.72 -1.96
C LEU A 101 -4.96 -2.52 -0.97
N ILE A 102 -5.64 -3.56 -1.44
CA ILE A 102 -6.42 -4.47 -0.59
C ILE A 102 -5.65 -5.79 -0.41
N MET A 103 -5.15 -6.03 0.80
CA MET A 103 -4.40 -7.24 1.14
C MET A 103 -5.26 -8.27 1.88
N CYS A 104 -5.31 -9.50 1.38
CA CYS A 104 -5.92 -10.62 2.09
C CYS A 104 -4.84 -11.52 2.69
N GLN A 105 -4.85 -11.67 4.01
CA GLN A 105 -3.87 -12.47 4.73
C GLN A 105 -4.38 -13.89 4.94
N VAL A 106 -3.67 -14.85 4.35
CA VAL A 106 -3.98 -16.27 4.43
C VAL A 106 -3.05 -16.94 5.46
N GLU A 107 -3.63 -17.43 6.55
CA GLU A 107 -2.86 -18.01 7.68
C GLU A 107 -3.29 -19.43 8.06
N THR A 108 -4.31 -19.98 7.41
CA THR A 108 -4.84 -21.32 7.68
C THR A 108 -4.43 -22.30 6.59
N GLU A 109 -4.27 -23.57 6.95
CA GLU A 109 -3.95 -24.63 5.97
C GLU A 109 -5.00 -24.71 4.85
N GLU A 110 -6.28 -24.58 5.22
CA GLU A 110 -7.40 -24.56 4.28
C GLU A 110 -7.36 -23.35 3.34
N GLY A 111 -6.99 -22.18 3.87
CA GLY A 111 -6.80 -20.98 3.06
C GLY A 111 -5.65 -21.16 2.07
N VAL A 112 -4.56 -21.83 2.48
CA VAL A 112 -3.42 -22.10 1.59
C VAL A 112 -3.81 -23.00 0.42
N LYS A 113 -4.64 -24.03 0.65
CA LYS A 113 -5.16 -24.90 -0.43
C LYS A 113 -6.00 -24.13 -1.45
N LYS A 114 -6.59 -23.01 -1.04
CA LYS A 114 -7.44 -22.14 -1.87
C LYS A 114 -6.76 -20.81 -2.23
N ALA A 115 -5.45 -20.70 -2.02
CA ALA A 115 -4.73 -19.44 -2.20
C ALA A 115 -4.86 -18.89 -3.63
N ASP A 116 -4.81 -19.76 -4.63
CA ASP A 116 -4.97 -19.37 -6.04
C ASP A 116 -6.37 -18.84 -6.32
N GLU A 117 -7.40 -19.47 -5.76
CA GLU A 117 -8.78 -19.02 -5.89
C GLU A 117 -9.02 -17.68 -5.15
N ILE A 118 -8.33 -17.47 -4.02
CA ILE A 118 -8.38 -16.21 -3.25
C ILE A 118 -7.66 -15.10 -4.04
N ALA A 119 -6.50 -15.39 -4.62
CA ALA A 119 -5.73 -14.46 -5.44
C ALA A 119 -6.42 -14.12 -6.77
N ALA A 120 -7.24 -15.01 -7.30
CA ALA A 120 -8.05 -14.78 -8.51
C ALA A 120 -9.26 -13.86 -8.28
N VAL A 121 -9.54 -13.45 -7.04
CA VAL A 121 -10.63 -12.51 -6.76
C VAL A 121 -10.25 -11.10 -7.23
N ASP A 122 -11.10 -10.52 -8.07
CA ASP A 122 -10.92 -9.16 -8.55
C ASP A 122 -10.81 -8.14 -7.41
N GLY A 123 -9.83 -7.25 -7.50
CA GLY A 123 -9.50 -6.27 -6.48
C GLY A 123 -8.71 -6.80 -5.27
N VAL A 124 -8.32 -8.07 -5.21
CA VAL A 124 -7.52 -8.64 -4.10
C VAL A 124 -6.05 -8.72 -4.46
N THR A 125 -5.20 -8.27 -3.55
CA THR A 125 -3.79 -8.66 -3.48
C THR A 125 -3.62 -9.69 -2.35
N ALA A 126 -3.39 -10.97 -2.67
CA ALA A 126 -3.27 -12.02 -1.66
C ALA A 126 -1.84 -12.11 -1.10
N TYR A 127 -1.69 -12.23 0.22
CA TYR A 127 -0.40 -12.38 0.89
C TYR A 127 -0.44 -13.53 1.91
N LYS A 128 0.57 -14.41 1.86
CA LYS A 128 0.68 -15.60 2.72
C LYS A 128 1.84 -15.43 3.72
N TRP A 129 1.62 -15.77 4.98
CA TRP A 129 2.66 -15.77 6.02
C TRP A 129 3.11 -17.21 6.33
N GLY A 130 4.31 -17.63 5.87
CA GLY A 130 4.87 -18.96 6.18
C GLY A 130 5.95 -19.46 5.21
N ARG A 131 6.78 -20.42 5.67
CA ARG A 131 7.93 -20.97 4.92
C ARG A 131 7.46 -21.68 3.64
N THR A 132 7.85 -21.13 2.50
CA THR A 132 7.77 -21.69 1.13
C THR A 132 6.48 -21.35 0.33
N VAL A 133 6.78 -20.68 -0.79
CA VAL A 133 6.03 -20.27 -1.99
C VAL A 133 4.91 -19.21 -1.90
N ASP A 134 5.16 -18.21 -2.74
CA ASP A 134 4.41 -17.04 -3.19
C ASP A 134 3.69 -17.44 -4.50
N VAL A 135 2.38 -17.62 -4.45
CA VAL A 135 1.60 -18.10 -5.62
C VAL A 135 1.00 -16.95 -6.44
N GLY A 136 1.53 -15.74 -6.24
CA GLY A 136 1.18 -14.57 -7.03
C GLY A 136 2.29 -13.54 -7.09
N LEU A 137 3.55 -13.96 -7.00
CA LEU A 137 4.80 -13.20 -7.09
C LEU A 137 4.62 -11.75 -7.53
N PHE A 138 4.19 -10.86 -6.63
CA PHE A 138 4.28 -9.41 -6.85
C PHE A 138 3.74 -8.87 -8.20
N ARG A 139 3.00 -9.65 -9.00
CA ARG A 139 3.13 -9.87 -10.47
C ARG A 139 4.32 -9.24 -11.26
N SER A 140 4.75 -8.03 -10.97
CA SER A 140 5.92 -7.33 -11.51
C SER A 140 6.07 -5.90 -10.93
N ALA A 141 5.00 -5.33 -10.36
CA ALA A 141 4.89 -3.88 -10.16
C ALA A 141 5.63 -3.31 -8.95
N ALA A 142 5.51 -3.85 -7.73
CA ALA A 142 6.06 -3.12 -6.57
C ALA A 142 7.60 -3.17 -6.43
N VAL A 143 8.32 -3.97 -7.24
CA VAL A 143 9.79 -3.88 -7.37
C VAL A 143 10.20 -2.99 -8.55
N GLU A 144 9.40 -2.89 -9.61
CA GLU A 144 9.65 -2.00 -10.75
C GLU A 144 9.20 -0.56 -10.47
N ASP A 145 8.08 -0.34 -9.79
CA ASP A 145 7.58 0.99 -9.36
C ASP A 145 8.46 1.62 -8.28
N VAL A 146 8.95 0.83 -7.32
CA VAL A 146 9.93 1.36 -6.35
C VAL A 146 11.28 1.64 -7.02
N LYS A 147 11.65 0.90 -8.08
CA LYS A 147 12.88 1.17 -8.85
C LYS A 147 12.74 2.36 -9.79
N SER A 148 11.61 2.55 -10.47
CA SER A 148 11.34 3.70 -11.36
C SER A 148 11.18 5.01 -10.56
N PHE A 149 10.55 4.92 -9.38
CA PHE A 149 10.43 6.05 -8.45
C PHE A 149 11.79 6.42 -7.83
N LYS A 150 12.68 5.45 -7.62
CA LYS A 150 14.04 5.69 -7.11
C LYS A 150 15.02 6.15 -8.19
N MET A 151 14.86 5.72 -9.45
CA MET A 151 15.68 6.18 -10.58
C MET A 151 15.32 7.61 -11.03
N SER A 152 14.04 8.00 -11.02
CA SER A 152 13.63 9.38 -11.32
C SER A 152 14.13 10.41 -10.29
N LEU A 153 14.37 9.98 -9.05
CA LEU A 153 15.01 10.78 -8.00
C LEU A 153 16.54 10.88 -8.14
N VAL A 154 17.18 9.96 -8.88
CA VAL A 154 18.63 9.97 -9.13
C VAL A 154 18.94 10.71 -10.44
N GLU A 155 18.10 10.57 -11.47
CA GLU A 155 18.23 11.32 -12.74
C GLU A 155 17.85 12.80 -12.61
N GLY A 156 17.06 13.18 -11.58
CA GLY A 156 16.75 14.57 -11.26
C GLY A 156 17.79 15.29 -10.41
N SER A 157 18.91 14.64 -10.06
CA SER A 157 19.96 15.21 -9.22
C SER A 157 21.33 15.35 -9.89
N ASP A 158 21.45 15.01 -11.17
CA ASP A 158 22.73 15.06 -11.91
C ASP A 158 22.79 16.16 -13.00
N ASP A 159 21.96 17.21 -12.91
CA ASP A 159 22.00 18.36 -13.83
C ASP A 159 22.34 19.68 -13.10
N ASP A 160 23.48 19.71 -12.41
CA ASP A 160 24.18 20.93 -12.03
C ASP A 160 25.67 20.62 -11.77
N GLY A 161 26.48 20.52 -12.83
CA GLY A 161 27.93 20.32 -12.64
C GLY A 161 28.80 20.02 -13.86
N GLU A 162 28.52 20.55 -15.06
CA GLU A 162 29.53 20.56 -16.13
C GLU A 162 30.60 21.64 -15.90
N GLY A 163 31.88 21.27 -16.00
CA GLY A 163 32.95 22.25 -16.18
C GLY A 163 34.35 21.78 -15.77
N GLY A 164 34.85 20.70 -16.38
CA GLY A 164 36.11 20.05 -16.02
C GLY A 164 37.39 20.84 -16.29
N LYS A 165 38.49 20.30 -15.76
CA LYS A 165 39.81 20.28 -16.39
C LYS A 165 40.68 19.20 -15.75
N GLU A 166 40.75 18.05 -16.42
CA GLU A 166 41.93 17.19 -16.33
C GLU A 166 43.05 17.85 -17.14
N SER A 167 44.25 17.88 -16.56
CA SER A 167 45.50 17.83 -17.32
C SER A 167 46.53 17.18 -16.43
N ALA A 168 47.05 16.07 -16.91
CA ALA A 168 48.22 15.39 -16.41
C ALA A 168 49.41 16.35 -16.24
N ASP A 169 50.25 16.11 -15.24
CA ASP A 169 51.70 16.10 -15.40
C ASP A 169 52.36 15.54 -14.13
N GLU A 170 52.92 14.33 -14.24
CA GLU A 170 53.95 13.85 -13.34
C GLU A 170 55.28 14.55 -13.67
N LYS A 171 55.99 14.97 -12.61
CA LYS A 171 57.43 15.30 -12.54
C LYS A 171 57.94 16.46 -13.41
N TYR A 172 58.39 17.55 -12.74
CA TYR A 172 59.72 18.11 -12.98
C TYR A 172 60.15 19.14 -11.92
N TRP A 173 61.27 18.82 -11.24
CA TRP A 173 62.22 19.65 -10.48
C TRP A 173 62.03 19.99 -8.99
N SER A 174 63.03 19.50 -8.25
CA SER A 174 63.59 19.89 -6.95
C SER A 174 64.17 21.30 -6.91
N GLU A 175 63.91 22.04 -5.83
CA GLU A 175 64.87 22.58 -4.83
C GLU A 175 64.08 23.28 -3.70
#